data_AF-A0A1B6CJP5-F1
#
_entry.id   AF-A0A1B6CJP5-F1
#
_cell.length_a   1.000
_cell.length_b   1.000
_cell.length_c   1.000
_cell.angle_alpha   90.00
_cell.angle_beta   90.00
_cell.angle_gamma   90.00
#
_symmetry.space_group_name_H-M   'P 1'
#
loop_
_entity.id
_entity.type
_entity.pdbx_description
1 polymer ?
#
loop_
_entity_poly.entity_id
_entity_poly.type
_entity_poly.pdbx_seq_one_letter_code
_entity_poly.pdbx_strand_id
1 'polypeptide(L)'
;MADVSKKDMERIKEIYGLFKDKGAEGFDAFFLGPLLRALGLNPSCKFIEGLGGTAKPGGKVITLDEFVVAFTQARDNKDQGVYEDFIECLKLYDKLENGYMPAA
;
A
#
# COMPACT_ATOMS: atom_id res chain seq x y z
N MET A 1 10.56 -4.96 17.41
CA MET A 1 9.76 -5.54 16.31
C MET A 1 8.34 -5.12 16.60
N ALA A 2 7.74 -4.25 15.80
CA ALA A 2 6.40 -3.74 16.11
C ALA A 2 5.42 -4.90 16.20
N ASP A 3 4.49 -4.84 17.15
CA ASP A 3 3.41 -5.80 17.34
C ASP A 3 2.53 -5.88 16.08
N VAL A 4 2.90 -6.76 15.13
CA VAL A 4 2.03 -7.20 14.05
C VAL A 4 1.15 -8.29 14.65
N SER A 5 -0.18 -8.12 14.56
CA SER A 5 -1.09 -9.11 15.12
C SER A 5 -0.91 -10.46 14.41
N LYS A 6 -1.21 -11.58 15.09
CA LYS A 6 -1.14 -12.91 14.48
C LYS A 6 -1.95 -12.98 13.18
N LYS A 7 -3.10 -12.32 13.16
CA LYS A 7 -4.01 -12.26 12.00
C LYS A 7 -3.41 -11.48 10.82
N ASP A 8 -2.72 -10.37 11.09
CA ASP A 8 -2.04 -9.61 10.03
C ASP A 8 -0.84 -10.40 9.50
N MET A 9 -0.12 -11.09 10.38
CA MET A 9 1.01 -11.93 9.98
C MET A 9 0.57 -13.12 9.12
N GLU A 10 -0.60 -13.71 9.38
CA GLU A 10 -1.20 -14.74 8.50
C GLU A 10 -1.53 -14.17 7.12
N ARG A 11 -2.23 -13.02 7.05
CA ARG A 11 -2.56 -12.36 5.78
C ARG A 11 -1.31 -11.97 4.98
N ILE A 12 -0.28 -11.45 5.65
CA ILE A 12 1.01 -11.12 5.03
C ILE A 12 1.63 -12.36 4.41
N LYS A 13 1.64 -13.50 5.12
CA LYS A 13 2.20 -14.75 4.61
C LYS A 13 1.38 -15.35 3.47
N GLU A 14 0.05 -15.27 3.54
CA GLU A 14 -0.84 -15.71 2.45
C GLU A 14 -0.57 -14.92 1.17
N ILE A 15 -0.60 -13.59 1.25
CA ILE A 15 -0.36 -12.71 0.11
C ILE A 15 1.07 -12.87 -0.42
N TYR A 16 2.06 -12.96 0.47
CA TYR A 16 3.44 -13.24 0.09
C TYR A 16 3.56 -14.59 -0.64
N GLY A 17 2.89 -15.64 -0.15
CA GLY A 17 2.92 -16.97 -0.75
C GLY A 17 2.29 -17.03 -2.15
N LEU A 18 1.31 -16.16 -2.43
CA LEU A 18 0.68 -16.06 -3.76
C LEU A 18 1.59 -15.39 -4.79
N PHE A 19 2.42 -14.43 -4.36
CA PHE A 19 3.25 -13.60 -5.25
C PHE A 19 4.73 -13.98 -5.23
N LYS A 20 5.16 -14.86 -4.31
CA LYS A 20 6.52 -15.38 -4.28
C LYS A 20 6.80 -16.15 -5.57
N ASP A 21 7.83 -15.74 -6.29
CA ASP A 21 8.30 -16.49 -7.45
C ASP A 21 8.85 -17.85 -7.01
N LYS A 22 8.45 -18.92 -7.69
CA LYS A 22 8.83 -20.31 -7.32
C LYS A 22 10.34 -20.56 -7.32
N GLY A 23 11.12 -19.71 -7.97
CA GLY A 23 12.59 -19.77 -8.02
C GLY A 23 13.33 -18.66 -7.26
N ALA A 24 12.62 -17.71 -6.63
CA ALA A 24 13.22 -16.58 -5.92
C ALA A 24 12.92 -16.64 -4.41
N GLU A 25 13.80 -16.05 -3.61
CA GLU A 25 13.59 -15.94 -2.16
C GLU A 25 12.53 -14.88 -1.77
N GLY A 26 11.84 -14.28 -2.74
CA GLY A 26 10.85 -13.23 -2.54
C GLY A 26 9.97 -12.93 -3.75
N PHE A 27 9.35 -11.76 -3.75
CA PHE A 27 8.55 -11.23 -4.87
C PHE A 27 9.18 -9.96 -5.45
N ASP A 28 8.84 -9.59 -6.69
CA ASP A 28 9.34 -8.37 -7.33
C ASP A 28 8.87 -7.11 -6.59
N ALA A 29 9.78 -6.20 -6.26
CA ALA A 29 9.51 -4.91 -5.62
C ALA A 29 8.45 -4.07 -6.35
N PHE A 30 8.21 -4.32 -7.63
CA PHE A 30 7.10 -3.76 -8.40
C PHE A 30 5.74 -4.02 -7.74
N PHE A 31 5.55 -5.20 -7.14
CA PHE A 31 4.29 -5.59 -6.51
C PHE A 31 4.14 -5.06 -5.08
N LEU A 32 5.14 -4.41 -4.49
CA LEU A 32 5.07 -3.93 -3.10
C LEU A 32 3.85 -3.03 -2.86
N GLY A 33 3.62 -2.06 -3.74
CA GLY A 33 2.48 -1.14 -3.64
C GLY A 33 1.12 -1.85 -3.71
N PRO A 34 0.85 -2.64 -4.76
CA PRO A 34 -0.36 -3.45 -4.87
C PRO A 34 -0.59 -4.38 -3.67
N LEU A 35 0.45 -5.03 -3.14
CA LEU A 35 0.31 -5.95 -2.01
C LEU A 35 -0.01 -5.24 -0.69
N LEU A 36 0.59 -4.07 -0.44
CA LEU A 36 0.22 -3.25 0.71
C LEU A 36 -1.24 -2.78 0.62
N ARG A 37 -1.74 -2.47 -0.59
CA ARG A 37 -3.16 -2.14 -0.83
C ARG A 37 -4.08 -3.34 -0.64
N ALA A 38 -3.66 -4.53 -1.05
CA ALA A 38 -4.40 -5.77 -0.80
C ALA A 38 -4.53 -6.10 0.70
N LEU A 39 -3.58 -5.63 1.52
CA LEU A 39 -3.65 -5.71 2.99
C LEU A 39 -4.53 -4.63 3.64
N GLY A 40 -5.16 -3.76 2.84
CA GLY A 40 -6.06 -2.71 3.31
C GLY A 40 -5.37 -1.40 3.71
N LEU A 41 -4.09 -1.22 3.35
CA LEU A 41 -3.36 0.03 3.56
C LEU A 41 -3.41 0.91 2.30
N ASN A 42 -3.33 2.22 2.45
CA ASN A 42 -3.40 3.16 1.31
C ASN A 42 -2.10 3.98 1.16
N PRO A 43 -0.93 3.34 0.96
CA PRO A 43 0.32 4.08 0.79
C PRO A 43 0.36 4.83 -0.55
N SER A 44 0.87 6.05 -0.51
CA SER A 44 1.14 6.85 -1.72
C SER A 44 2.30 6.27 -2.54
N CYS A 45 2.37 6.60 -3.83
CA CYS A 45 3.45 6.11 -4.70
C CYS A 45 4.84 6.53 -4.20
N LYS A 46 4.97 7.78 -3.71
CA LYS A 46 6.22 8.28 -3.11
C LYS A 46 6.63 7.49 -1.88
N PHE A 47 5.65 7.10 -1.06
CA PHE A 47 5.92 6.30 0.13
C PHE A 47 6.36 4.88 -0.25
N ILE A 48 5.73 4.26 -1.24
CA ILE A 48 6.12 2.94 -1.77
C ILE A 48 7.55 2.95 -2.30
N GLU A 49 7.95 3.99 -3.03
CA GLU A 49 9.35 4.15 -3.49
C GLU A 49 10.33 4.24 -2.32
N GLY A 50 9.97 4.97 -1.26
CA GLY A 50 10.76 5.05 -0.02
C GLY A 50 10.90 3.73 0.74
N LEU A 51 9.91 2.83 0.61
CA LEU A 51 9.96 1.47 1.15
C LEU A 51 10.74 0.48 0.29
N GLY A 52 11.29 0.93 -0.85
CA GLY A 52 12.05 0.10 -1.78
C GLY A 52 11.22 -0.54 -2.89
N GLY A 53 9.98 -0.09 -3.11
CA GLY A 53 9.17 -0.47 -4.27
C GLY A 53 9.71 0.15 -5.56
N THR A 54 9.52 -0.54 -6.68
CA THR A 54 10.00 -0.10 -7.99
C THR A 54 8.85 0.18 -8.96
N ALA A 55 8.98 1.19 -9.82
CA ALA A 55 7.98 1.49 -10.85
C ALA A 55 8.05 0.55 -12.07
N LYS A 56 9.11 -0.26 -12.17
CA LYS A 56 9.33 -1.20 -13.28
C LYS A 56 9.52 -2.62 -12.75
N PRO A 57 9.00 -3.63 -13.49
CA PRO A 57 9.23 -5.04 -13.18
C PRO A 57 10.67 -5.46 -13.56
N GLY A 58 11.12 -6.59 -13.02
CA GLY A 58 12.47 -7.12 -13.16
C GLY A 58 13.49 -6.42 -12.26
N GLY A 59 13.01 -5.78 -11.19
CA GLY A 59 13.82 -4.97 -10.29
C GLY A 59 14.35 -5.74 -9.09
N LYS A 60 14.34 -5.06 -7.94
CA LYS A 60 14.74 -5.63 -6.65
C LYS A 60 13.74 -6.70 -6.23
N VAL A 61 14.21 -7.77 -5.58
CA VAL A 61 13.35 -8.77 -4.93
C VAL A 61 13.18 -8.39 -3.47
N ILE A 62 11.96 -8.46 -2.95
CA ILE A 62 11.61 -8.18 -1.55
C ILE A 62 11.36 -9.49 -0.83
N THR A 63 12.10 -9.68 0.26
CA THR A 63 11.97 -10.84 1.16
C THR A 63 10.80 -10.68 2.13
N LEU A 64 10.40 -11.76 2.80
CA LEU A 64 9.31 -11.73 3.78
C LEU A 64 9.61 -10.76 4.93
N ASP A 65 10.83 -10.76 5.45
CA ASP A 65 11.24 -9.86 6.54
C ASP A 65 11.17 -8.38 6.12
N GLU A 66 11.67 -8.05 4.92
CA GLU A 66 11.55 -6.69 4.36
C GLU A 66 10.07 -6.31 4.17
N PHE A 67 9.23 -7.25 3.73
CA PHE A 67 7.80 -7.00 3.54
C PHE A 67 7.07 -6.74 4.86
N VAL A 68 7.40 -7.47 5.94
CA VAL A 68 6.84 -7.24 7.28
C VAL A 68 7.22 -5.86 7.81
N VAL A 69 8.48 -5.44 7.59
CA VAL A 69 8.94 -4.09 7.97
C VAL A 69 8.20 -3.03 7.15
N ALA A 70 8.08 -3.22 5.83
CA ALA A 70 7.35 -2.30 4.96
C ALA A 70 5.87 -2.17 5.35
N PHE A 71 5.21 -3.29 5.67
CA PHE A 71 3.84 -3.29 6.17
C PHE A 71 3.71 -2.51 7.48
N THR A 72 4.63 -2.74 8.43
CA THR A 72 4.61 -2.03 9.72
C THR A 72 4.74 -0.52 9.52
N GLN A 73 5.70 -0.09 8.71
CA GLN A 73 5.90 1.33 8.41
C GLN A 73 4.69 1.94 7.69
N ALA A 74 4.06 1.19 6.77
CA ALA A 74 2.85 1.62 6.08
C ALA A 74 1.62 1.66 6.99
N ARG A 75 1.51 0.76 7.96
CA ARG A 75 0.42 0.73 8.94
C ARG A 75 0.53 1.89 9.93
N ASP A 76 1.74 2.19 10.39
CA ASP A 76 1.98 3.23 11.38
C ASP A 76 2.03 4.65 10.76
N ASN A 77 2.03 4.74 9.42
CA ASN A 77 1.94 5.99 8.68
C ASN A 77 0.52 6.58 8.77
N LYS A 78 0.42 7.76 9.36
CA LYS A 78 -0.84 8.51 9.57
C LYS A 78 -1.14 9.54 8.47
N ASP A 79 -0.16 9.84 7.61
CA ASP A 79 -0.26 10.81 6.51
C ASP A 79 -0.74 10.13 5.21
N GLN A 80 -1.89 9.46 5.28
CA GLN A 80 -2.50 8.77 4.12
C GLN A 80 -3.79 9.43 3.62
N GLY A 81 -4.22 10.51 4.27
CA GLY A 81 -5.50 11.15 4.01
C GLY A 81 -6.66 10.36 4.62
N VAL A 82 -7.66 11.09 5.13
CA VAL A 82 -8.91 10.51 5.64
C VAL A 82 -10.08 10.85 4.73
N TYR A 83 -11.24 10.22 4.95
CA TYR A 83 -12.45 10.44 4.15
C TYR A 83 -12.80 11.93 4.06
N GLU A 84 -12.70 12.64 5.19
CA GLU A 84 -12.97 14.06 5.31
C GLU A 84 -12.06 14.91 4.41
N ASP A 85 -10.78 14.54 4.29
CA ASP A 85 -9.83 15.25 3.42
C ASP A 85 -10.27 15.16 1.96
N PHE A 86 -10.75 13.97 1.53
CA PHE A 86 -11.22 13.78 0.17
C PHE A 86 -12.51 14.56 -0.11
N ILE A 87 -13.44 14.60 0.85
CA ILE A 87 -14.67 15.37 0.71
C ILE A 87 -14.38 16.87 0.60
N GLU A 88 -13.53 17.42 1.46
CA GLU A 88 -13.11 18.82 1.39
C GLU A 88 -12.41 19.15 0.06
N CYS A 89 -11.57 18.24 -0.44
CA CYS A 89 -10.96 18.40 -1.77
C CYS A 89 -12.02 18.44 -2.90
N LEU A 90 -13.04 17.59 -2.84
CA LEU A 90 -14.07 17.50 -3.87
C LEU A 90 -15.07 18.67 -3.84
N LYS A 91 -15.33 19.27 -2.66
CA LYS A 91 -16.16 20.48 -2.53
C LYS A 91 -15.66 21.66 -3.37
N LEU A 92 -14.35 21.74 -3.65
CA LEU A 92 -13.80 22.76 -4.55
C LEU A 92 -14.41 22.72 -5.97
N TYR A 93 -14.89 21.54 -6.38
CA TYR A 93 -15.48 21.27 -7.69
C TYR A 93 -17.02 21.25 -7.67
N ASP A 94 -17.64 21.13 -6.49
CA ASP A 94 -19.08 21.25 -6.31
C ASP A 94 -19.50 22.73 -6.21
N LYS A 95 -19.70 23.38 -7.36
CA LYS A 95 -20.12 24.79 -7.42
C LYS A 95 -21.55 25.03 -6.93
N LEU A 96 -22.35 24.00 -6.80
CA LEU A 96 -23.77 24.09 -6.42
C LEU A 96 -24.00 23.67 -4.96
N GLU A 97 -22.95 23.26 -4.25
CA GLU A 97 -22.97 22.78 -2.86
C GLU A 97 -24.05 21.69 -2.62
N ASN A 98 -24.29 20.85 -3.62
CA ASN A 98 -25.34 19.83 -3.60
C ASN A 98 -24.82 18.39 -3.51
N GLY A 99 -23.51 18.20 -3.36
CA GLY A 99 -22.85 16.91 -3.27
C GLY A 99 -22.57 16.25 -4.62
N TYR A 100 -22.78 16.94 -5.74
CA TYR A 100 -22.51 16.43 -7.09
C TYR A 100 -21.42 17.27 -7.78
N MET A 101 -20.52 16.59 -8.47
CA MET A 101 -19.51 17.21 -9.32
C MET A 101 -19.75 16.81 -10.78
N PRO A 102 -19.49 17.70 -11.75
CA PRO A 102 -19.61 17.37 -13.16
C PRO A 102 -18.62 16.25 -13.52
N ALA A 103 -19.13 15.19 -14.14
CA ALA A 103 -18.32 14.13 -14.70
C ALA A 103 -17.77 14.57 -16.07
N ALA A 104 -16.66 15.31 -16.03
CA ALA A 104 -15.98 15.94 -17.18
C ALA A 104 -16.76 17.08 -17.87
#